data_AF-A0A8X6W1T0-F1
#
_entry.id   AF-A0A8X6W1T0-F1
#
_cell.length_a   1.000
_cell.length_b   1.000
_cell.length_c   1.000
_cell.angle_alpha   90.00
_cell.angle_beta   90.00
_cell.angle_gamma   90.00
#
_symmetry.space_group_name_H-M   'P 1'
#
loop_
_entity.id
_entity.type
_entity.pdbx_description
1 polymer ?
#
loop_
_entity_poly.entity_id
_entity_poly.type
_entity_poly.pdbx_seq_one_letter_code
_entity_poly.pdbx_strand_id
1 'polypeptide(L)' 'MTNRSGDIVRVMSRKKQRSAFAQASEFDKGKIVAYRDCGSSFREIGSRVGRNQTTVMRICDRWMQSIASTSLHHLT' A
#
# COMPACT_ATOMS: atom_id res chain seq x y z
N MET A 1 -29.04 -27.74 -31.77
CA MET A 1 -28.08 -26.73 -32.24
C MET A 1 -28.29 -25.44 -31.46
N THR A 2 -27.28 -25.11 -30.64
CA THR A 2 -26.85 -23.78 -30.15
C THR A 2 -27.82 -22.87 -29.36
N ASN A 3 -27.72 -23.00 -28.04
CA ASN A 3 -27.34 -21.95 -27.06
C ASN A 3 -28.18 -20.66 -26.97
N ARG A 4 -28.96 -20.56 -25.88
CA ARG A 4 -29.38 -19.28 -25.26
C ARG A 4 -28.97 -19.25 -23.78
N SER A 5 -27.66 -19.28 -23.54
CA SER A 5 -27.08 -18.88 -22.24
C SER A 5 -26.53 -17.47 -22.39
N GLY A 6 -27.42 -16.49 -22.26
CA GLY A 6 -27.14 -15.07 -22.40
C GLY A 6 -27.00 -14.35 -21.06
N ASP A 7 -26.80 -15.06 -19.95
CA ASP A 7 -26.36 -14.43 -18.71
C ASP A 7 -24.84 -14.25 -18.78
N ILE A 8 -24.43 -13.25 -19.56
CA ILE A 8 -23.13 -12.61 -19.38
C ILE A 8 -23.25 -11.88 -18.05
N VAL A 9 -23.12 -12.65 -16.97
CA VAL A 9 -22.73 -12.13 -15.67
C VAL A 9 -21.49 -11.31 -15.99
N ARG A 10 -21.67 -10.00 -15.98
CA ARG A 10 -20.60 -9.01 -16.01
C ARG A 10 -19.77 -9.35 -14.79
N VAL A 11 -18.81 -10.26 -14.98
CA VAL A 11 -17.73 -10.55 -14.05
C VAL A 11 -16.95 -9.25 -14.03
N MET A 12 -17.44 -8.29 -13.25
CA MET A 12 -16.63 -7.28 -12.67
C MET A 12 -15.66 -8.08 -11.81
N SER A 13 -14.54 -8.48 -12.44
CA SER A 13 -13.35 -8.84 -11.71
C SER A 13 -13.04 -7.61 -10.88
N ARG A 14 -13.59 -7.58 -9.66
CA ARG A 14 -13.09 -6.77 -8.57
C ARG A 14 -11.67 -7.26 -8.39
N LYS A 15 -10.75 -6.75 -9.22
CA LYS A 15 -9.31 -6.88 -9.04
C LYS A 15 -9.13 -6.35 -7.63
N LYS A 16 -9.02 -7.27 -6.67
CA LYS A 16 -8.85 -6.97 -5.26
C LYS A 16 -7.64 -6.06 -5.25
N GLN A 17 -7.86 -4.75 -5.13
CA GLN A 17 -6.77 -3.78 -5.16
C GLN A 17 -5.91 -4.13 -3.97
N ARG A 18 -4.83 -4.88 -4.21
CA ARG A 18 -3.84 -5.17 -3.21
C ARG A 18 -3.39 -3.81 -2.72
N SER A 19 -3.52 -3.57 -1.41
CA SER A 19 -3.16 -2.28 -0.81
C SER A 19 -1.79 -1.87 -1.34
N ALA A 20 -1.59 -0.59 -1.66
CA ALA A 20 -0.32 -0.12 -2.23
C ALA A 20 0.91 -0.51 -1.38
N PHE A 21 0.70 -0.69 -0.06
CA PHE A 21 1.64 -1.29 0.87
C PHE A 21 2.05 -2.73 0.52
N ALA A 22 1.10 -3.59 0.15
CA ALA A 22 1.39 -4.97 -0.25
C ALA A 22 2.10 -5.06 -1.62
N GLN A 23 2.07 -3.99 -2.42
CA GLN A 23 2.79 -3.91 -3.70
C GLN A 23 4.13 -3.17 -3.61
N ALA A 24 4.44 -2.56 -2.47
CA ALA A 24 5.77 -2.07 -2.18
C ALA A 24 6.61 -3.25 -1.65
N SER A 25 7.81 -3.43 -2.22
CA SER A 25 8.78 -4.35 -1.65
C SER A 25 9.10 -3.92 -0.21
N GLU A 26 9.52 -4.84 0.65
CA GLU A 26 9.99 -4.48 2.00
C GLU A 26 11.14 -3.47 1.95
N PHE A 27 12.01 -3.60 0.93
CA PHE A 27 13.06 -2.63 0.66
C PHE A 27 12.53 -1.23 0.33
N ASP A 28 11.48 -1.11 -0.49
CA ASP A 28 10.86 0.19 -0.79
C ASP A 28 10.20 0.79 0.46
N LYS A 29 9.59 -0.03 1.31
CA LYS A 29 9.04 0.44 2.60
C LYS A 29 10.13 0.97 3.50
N GLY A 30 11.25 0.26 3.62
CA GLY A 30 12.41 0.70 4.41
C GLY A 30 12.97 2.04 3.94
N LYS A 31 13.17 2.21 2.62
CA LYS A 31 13.59 3.50 2.04
C LYS A 31 12.61 4.63 2.32
N ILE A 32 11.30 4.37 2.20
CA ILE A 32 10.25 5.36 2.46
C ILE A 32 10.29 5.84 3.92
N VAL A 33 10.43 4.91 4.88
CA VAL A 33 10.53 5.25 6.30
C VAL A 33 11.79 6.05 6.57
N ALA A 34 12.96 5.59 6.09
CA ALA A 34 14.22 6.28 6.28
C ALA A 34 14.19 7.72 5.77
N TYR A 35 13.65 7.96 4.57
CA TYR A 35 13.53 9.33 4.06
C TYR A 35 12.54 10.18 4.86
N ARG A 36 11.48 9.60 5.41
CA ARG A 36 10.55 10.33 6.29
C ARG A 36 11.20 10.75 7.60
N ASP A 37 11.99 9.87 8.21
CA ASP A 37 12.72 10.18 9.43
C ASP A 37 13.78 11.27 9.19
N CYS A 38 14.36 11.32 7.99
CA CYS A 38 15.22 12.44 7.56
C CYS A 38 14.47 13.73 7.17
N GLY A 39 13.15 13.81 7.37
CA GLY A 39 12.35 15.01 7.12
C GLY A 39 11.97 15.26 5.66
N SER A 40 12.20 14.32 4.73
CA SER A 40 11.81 14.50 3.33
C SER A 40 10.28 14.56 3.17
N SER A 41 9.80 15.35 2.22
CA SER A 41 8.38 15.41 1.90
C SER A 41 7.91 14.15 1.17
N PHE A 42 6.63 13.79 1.30
CA PHE A 42 6.07 12.62 0.60
C PHE A 42 6.22 12.67 -0.92
N ARG A 43 6.22 13.88 -1.50
CA ARG A 43 6.40 14.08 -2.93
C ARG A 43 7.84 13.76 -3.36
N GLU A 44 8.84 14.27 -2.64
CA GLU A 44 10.25 13.99 -2.92
C GLU A 44 10.58 12.51 -2.75
N ILE A 45 10.04 11.88 -1.71
CA ILE A 45 10.20 10.45 -1.48
C ILE A 45 9.62 9.66 -2.67
N GLY A 46 8.41 10.01 -3.09
CA GLY A 46 7.76 9.41 -4.24
C GLY A 46 8.60 9.48 -5.51
N SER A 47 9.21 10.64 -5.78
CA SER A 47 10.16 10.81 -6.89
C SER A 47 11.39 9.90 -6.77
N ARG A 48 11.95 9.74 -5.57
CA ARG A 48 13.14 8.89 -5.34
C ARG A 48 12.85 7.39 -5.45
N VAL A 49 11.67 6.94 -5.01
CA VAL A 49 11.31 5.51 -5.04
C VAL A 49 10.43 5.11 -6.23
N GLY A 50 10.16 6.03 -7.14
CA GLY A 50 9.31 5.78 -8.32
C GLY A 50 7.85 5.48 -7.95
N ARG A 51 7.31 6.10 -6.90
CA ARG A 51 5.93 5.90 -6.43
C ARG A 51 5.18 7.22 -6.33
N ASN A 52 3.86 7.18 -6.46
CA ASN A 52 3.06 8.38 -6.26
C ASN A 52 3.02 8.79 -4.78
N GLN A 53 2.80 10.08 -4.53
CA GLN A 53 2.75 10.66 -3.17
C GLN A 53 1.73 9.95 -2.27
N THR A 54 0.55 9.62 -2.80
CA THR A 54 -0.52 8.95 -2.05
C THR A 54 -0.11 7.56 -1.56
N THR A 55 0.66 6.82 -2.36
CA THR A 55 1.19 5.51 -1.99
C THR A 55 2.19 5.63 -0.85
N VAL A 56 3.10 6.60 -0.95
CA VAL A 56 4.09 6.87 0.11
C VAL A 56 3.37 7.23 1.42
N MET A 57 2.41 8.14 1.38
CA MET A 57 1.63 8.54 2.55
C MET A 57 0.95 7.34 3.23
N ARG A 58 0.28 6.47 2.46
CA ARG A 58 -0.38 5.27 3.00
C ARG A 58 0.59 4.26 3.60
N ILE A 59 1.81 4.17 3.05
CA ILE A 59 2.85 3.30 3.59
C ILE A 59 3.33 3.82 4.95
N CYS A 60 3.58 5.13 5.05
CA CYS A 60 4.01 5.76 6.30
C CYS A 60 2.92 5.67 7.39
N ASP A 61 1.67 5.92 7.05
CA ASP A 61 0.54 5.82 7.97
C ASP A 61 0.40 4.39 8.52
N ARG A 62 0.45 3.38 7.65
CA ARG A 62 0.43 1.98 8.07
C ARG A 62 1.65 1.59 8.92
N TRP A 63 2.81 2.15 8.64
CA TRP A 63 4.02 1.93 9.44
C TRP A 63 3.86 2.48 10.86
N MET A 64 3.37 3.71 11.01
CA MET A 64 3.08 4.30 12.32
C MET A 64 2.03 3.49 13.11
N GLN A 65 0.97 3.02 12.44
CA GLN A 65 -0.02 2.14 13.06
C GLN A 65 0.59 0.81 13.54
N SER A 66 1.53 0.24 12.78
CA SER A 66 2.24 -0.98 13.19
C SER A 66 3.05 -0.74 14.47
N ILE A 67 3.80 0.37 14.54
CA ILE A 67 4.59 0.72 15.73
C ILE A 67 3.68 0.92 16.95
N ALA A 68 2.59 1.67 16.77
CA ALA A 68 1.63 1.93 17.84
C ALA A 68 0.96 0.63 18.34
N SER A 69 0.63 -0.29 17.44
CA SER A 69 0.08 -1.60 17.79
C SER A 69 1.09 -2.50 18.49
N THR A 70 2.35 -2.52 18.04
CA THR A 70 3.42 -3.31 18.68
C THR A 70 3.71 -2.83 20.11
N SER A 71 3.64 -1.51 20.35
CA SER A 71 3.81 -0.94 21.70
C SER A 71 2.76 -1.43 22.70
N LEU A 72 1.61 -1.91 22.23
CA LEU A 72 0.52 -2.41 23.08
C LEU A 72 0.73 -3.87 23.52
N HIS A 73 1.45 -4.68 22.72
CA HIS A 73 1.68 -6.10 23.00
C HIS A 73 2.84 -6.36 23.98
N HIS A 74 3.68 -5.37 24.27
CA HIS A 74 4.76 -5.49 25.26
C HIS A 74 4.36 -5.02 26.68
N LEU A 75 3.09 -4.62 26.88
CA LEU A 75 2.55 -4.10 28.14
C LEU A 75 1.43 -4.98 28.75
N THR A 76 1.24 -6.20 28.23
CA THR A 76 0.29 -7.22 28.73
C THR A 76 1.03 -8.50 29.05
#